data_AF-A0A7S1VEL6-F1
#
_entry.id   AF-A0A7S1VEL6-F1
#
_cell.length_a   1.000
_cell.length_b   1.000
_cell.length_c   1.000
_cell.angle_alpha   90.00
_cell.angle_beta   90.00
_cell.angle_gamma   90.00
#
_symmetry.space_group_name_H-M   'P 1'
#
loop_
_entity.id
_entity.type
_entity.pdbx_description
1 polymer ?
#
loop_
_entity_poly.entity_id
_entity_poly.type
_entity_poly.pdbx_seq_one_letter_code
_entity_poly.pdbx_strand_id
1 'polypeptide(L)'
;RGDGADQRPLSACTPSLVLIGPGRTGTSSLAVYLASHPEVSLGFGKEHNYGSTGLPGRQPQPDDPKVWSDHVWSYAQQFPEESADIVRLDASPSIAECGEAGVQAALGLSPNAYFVATLRDPISRLLSVFMRLGVDMASTRVLVDPPPTTVEYQVAFHLWALRSFSDSRRSPPLPTTLEYGALSAAVAIKDHLNLSASETLRPDVVEEVTSAVTATADAVSDGYTPACYATTTLAAWMRAVPDRLVVVRSEDLQERRSRLTVVSYLLSLVGKRLTLDAQADALASSFAQGNVRRPSARVRRASLDQASEQQLVPLPSTRRLLQPLFQPCATRLARLLKRSPDSNLWPELYP
;
A
#
# COMPACT_ATOMS: atom_id res chain seq x y z
N ARG A 1 -26.79 9.05 -28.50
CA ARG A 1 -27.03 7.61 -28.33
C ARG A 1 -26.46 6.94 -29.56
N GLY A 2 -25.28 6.32 -29.44
CA GLY A 2 -24.72 5.51 -30.52
C GLY A 2 -25.08 4.07 -30.21
N ASP A 3 -25.84 3.43 -31.11
CA ASP A 3 -26.36 2.06 -30.96
C ASP A 3 -25.29 0.97 -31.16
N GLY A 4 -24.03 1.29 -30.83
CA GLY A 4 -22.88 0.40 -30.88
C GLY A 4 -22.13 0.37 -29.55
N ALA A 5 -22.83 0.56 -28.42
CA ALA A 5 -22.27 0.35 -27.10
C ALA A 5 -21.92 -1.14 -26.96
N ASP A 6 -20.66 -1.42 -27.26
CA ASP A 6 -19.92 -2.64 -27.04
C ASP A 6 -20.47 -3.47 -25.87
N GLN A 7 -21.30 -4.48 -26.20
CA GLN A 7 -22.04 -5.31 -25.23
C GLN A 7 -21.15 -6.40 -24.60
N ARG A 8 -19.85 -6.13 -24.42
CA ARG A 8 -18.96 -7.10 -23.81
C ARG A 8 -19.46 -7.45 -22.41
N PRO A 9 -19.56 -8.74 -22.06
CA PRO A 9 -19.88 -9.11 -20.70
C PRO A 9 -18.79 -8.56 -19.78
N LEU A 10 -19.19 -7.85 -18.72
CA LEU A 10 -18.27 -7.21 -17.78
C LEU A 10 -17.21 -8.20 -17.24
N SER A 11 -17.58 -9.47 -17.08
CA SER A 11 -16.67 -10.55 -16.68
C SER A 11 -15.48 -10.76 -17.62
N ALA A 12 -15.59 -10.37 -18.89
CA ALA A 12 -14.51 -10.42 -19.86
C ALA A 12 -13.54 -9.23 -19.76
N CYS A 13 -13.89 -8.19 -19.00
CA CYS A 13 -13.08 -6.97 -18.90
C CYS A 13 -12.58 -6.69 -17.48
N THR A 14 -12.90 -7.56 -16.52
CA THR A 14 -12.52 -7.37 -15.11
C THR A 14 -11.21 -8.10 -14.78
N PRO A 15 -10.42 -7.58 -13.82
CA PRO A 15 -9.17 -8.20 -13.42
C PRO A 15 -9.40 -9.58 -12.79
N SER A 16 -8.56 -10.54 -13.16
CA SER A 16 -8.51 -11.86 -12.52
C SER A 16 -7.50 -11.90 -11.37
N LEU A 17 -6.59 -10.90 -11.31
CA LEU A 17 -5.62 -10.71 -10.25
C LEU A 17 -5.61 -9.24 -9.81
N VAL A 18 -5.76 -8.98 -8.51
CA VAL A 18 -5.83 -7.61 -7.96
C VAL A 18 -4.82 -7.44 -6.82
N LEU A 19 -3.84 -6.56 -6.98
CA LEU A 19 -2.94 -6.15 -5.89
C LEU A 19 -3.65 -5.08 -5.05
N ILE A 20 -4.24 -5.52 -3.95
CA ILE A 20 -5.08 -4.67 -3.10
C ILE A 20 -4.28 -3.77 -2.17
N GLY A 21 -2.97 -4.00 -2.03
CA GLY A 21 -2.09 -3.23 -1.16
C GLY A 21 -1.70 -3.95 0.10
N PRO A 22 -1.58 -3.26 1.23
CA PRO A 22 -1.73 -1.80 1.38
C PRO A 22 -0.59 -0.99 0.72
N GLY A 23 -0.63 0.34 0.76
CA GLY A 23 0.39 1.20 0.14
C GLY A 23 1.80 0.98 0.69
N ARG A 24 2.86 1.28 -0.09
CA ARG A 24 4.27 1.29 0.38
C ARG A 24 4.85 -0.06 0.84
N THR A 25 4.27 -1.16 0.38
CA THR A 25 4.72 -2.54 0.68
C THR A 25 5.24 -3.29 -0.55
N GLY A 26 5.57 -2.58 -1.64
CA GLY A 26 6.15 -3.20 -2.84
C GLY A 26 5.15 -3.57 -3.95
N THR A 27 3.88 -3.15 -3.85
CA THR A 27 2.86 -3.40 -4.90
C THR A 27 3.27 -2.92 -6.28
N SER A 28 3.96 -1.76 -6.40
CA SER A 28 4.43 -1.27 -7.70
C SER A 28 5.47 -2.20 -8.32
N SER A 29 6.42 -2.67 -7.52
CA SER A 29 7.45 -3.59 -8.00
C SER A 29 6.83 -4.93 -8.39
N LEU A 30 5.93 -5.46 -7.55
CA LEU A 30 5.20 -6.70 -7.86
C LEU A 30 4.36 -6.58 -9.15
N ALA A 31 3.65 -5.45 -9.34
CA ALA A 31 2.88 -5.21 -10.56
C ALA A 31 3.76 -5.25 -11.80
N VAL A 32 4.93 -4.60 -11.75
CA VAL A 32 5.92 -4.62 -12.85
C VAL A 32 6.44 -6.03 -13.10
N TYR A 33 6.74 -6.80 -12.05
CA TYR A 33 7.21 -8.18 -12.20
C TYR A 33 6.16 -9.07 -12.86
N LEU A 34 4.90 -8.98 -12.44
CA LEU A 34 3.80 -9.75 -13.02
C LEU A 34 3.55 -9.34 -14.48
N ALA A 35 3.47 -8.03 -14.77
CA ALA A 35 3.24 -7.49 -16.10
C ALA A 35 4.41 -7.74 -17.09
N SER A 36 5.55 -8.24 -16.61
CA SER A 36 6.63 -8.71 -17.48
C SER A 36 6.30 -10.06 -18.15
N HIS A 37 5.28 -10.77 -17.67
CA HIS A 37 4.82 -12.00 -18.27
C HIS A 37 3.97 -11.69 -19.52
N PRO A 38 4.20 -12.35 -20.67
CA PRO A 38 3.50 -12.04 -21.93
C PRO A 38 1.99 -12.27 -21.86
N GLU A 39 1.53 -13.12 -20.95
CA GLU A 39 0.10 -13.40 -20.72
C GLU A 39 -0.51 -12.58 -19.58
N VAL A 40 0.17 -11.55 -19.06
CA VAL A 40 -0.35 -10.66 -18.03
C VAL A 40 -0.42 -9.24 -18.56
N SER A 41 -1.60 -8.64 -18.48
CA SER A 41 -1.85 -7.25 -18.85
C SER A 41 -2.19 -6.43 -17.63
N LEU A 42 -1.30 -5.49 -17.29
CA LEU A 42 -1.63 -4.41 -16.37
C LEU A 42 -2.53 -3.41 -17.12
N GLY A 43 -3.55 -2.88 -16.45
CA GLY A 43 -4.37 -1.82 -17.03
C GLY A 43 -3.54 -0.59 -17.47
N PHE A 44 -4.17 0.41 -18.10
CA PHE A 44 -3.50 1.64 -18.57
C PHE A 44 -2.78 2.47 -17.49
N GLY A 45 -2.74 2.01 -16.25
CA GLY A 45 -1.82 2.43 -15.21
C GLY A 45 -1.91 1.54 -13.97
N LYS A 46 -1.34 2.05 -12.87
CA LYS A 46 -1.68 1.57 -11.51
C LYS A 46 -2.69 2.53 -10.89
N GLU A 47 -3.30 2.09 -9.80
CA GLU A 47 -4.12 2.93 -8.92
C GLU A 47 -5.37 3.49 -9.64
N HIS A 48 -6.08 2.60 -10.33
CA HIS A 48 -7.40 2.89 -10.88
C HIS A 48 -8.41 3.22 -9.79
N ASN A 49 -8.19 2.71 -8.56
CA ASN A 49 -8.88 3.14 -7.34
C ASN A 49 -10.41 2.92 -7.36
N TYR A 50 -10.90 2.00 -8.20
CA TYR A 50 -12.34 1.71 -8.31
C TYR A 50 -12.96 1.35 -6.95
N GLY A 51 -12.29 0.49 -6.18
CA GLY A 51 -12.76 0.07 -4.86
C GLY A 51 -12.40 1.02 -3.71
N SER A 52 -11.59 2.06 -3.96
CA SER A 52 -11.13 3.00 -2.93
C SER A 52 -11.79 4.37 -2.98
N THR A 53 -12.62 4.64 -3.98
CA THR A 53 -13.48 5.85 -4.05
C THR A 53 -14.62 5.85 -3.04
N GLY A 54 -14.71 4.84 -2.17
CA GLY A 54 -15.58 4.75 -0.99
C GLY A 54 -15.32 5.80 0.11
N LEU A 55 -14.81 6.99 -0.24
CA LEU A 55 -15.07 8.16 0.60
C LEU A 55 -16.58 8.45 0.54
N PRO A 56 -17.26 8.67 1.68
CA PRO A 56 -18.69 9.01 1.70
C PRO A 56 -19.02 10.11 0.67
N GLY A 57 -19.97 9.84 -0.23
CA GLY A 57 -20.43 10.78 -1.26
C GLY A 57 -19.74 10.71 -2.63
N ARG A 58 -18.80 9.78 -2.87
CA ARG A 58 -18.15 9.59 -4.19
C ARG A 58 -18.44 8.27 -4.88
N GLN A 59 -19.05 7.30 -4.21
CA GLN A 59 -19.61 6.16 -4.91
C GLN A 59 -20.92 6.58 -5.58
N PRO A 60 -21.16 6.19 -6.84
CA PRO A 60 -22.52 6.08 -7.34
C PRO A 60 -23.28 5.24 -6.32
N GLN A 61 -24.32 5.79 -5.71
CA GLN A 61 -25.15 4.95 -4.89
C GLN A 61 -25.76 3.87 -5.82
N PRO A 62 -25.87 2.60 -5.35
CA PRO A 62 -26.43 1.51 -6.16
C PRO A 62 -27.86 1.77 -6.66
N ASP A 63 -28.52 2.80 -6.14
CA ASP A 63 -29.88 3.24 -6.49
C ASP A 63 -29.93 4.06 -7.80
N ASP A 64 -28.79 4.47 -8.38
CA ASP A 64 -28.69 4.93 -9.77
C ASP A 64 -27.89 3.92 -10.63
N PRO A 65 -28.58 2.90 -11.20
CA PRO A 65 -27.97 1.86 -12.02
C PRO A 65 -27.14 2.40 -13.18
N LYS A 66 -27.49 3.59 -13.69
CA LYS A 66 -26.84 4.18 -14.86
C LYS A 66 -25.46 4.75 -14.49
N VAL A 67 -25.38 5.50 -13.39
CA VAL A 67 -24.10 6.06 -12.92
C VAL A 67 -23.16 4.93 -12.49
N TRP A 68 -23.69 3.89 -11.83
CA TRP A 68 -22.91 2.70 -11.52
C TRP A 68 -22.38 2.01 -12.80
N SER A 69 -23.23 1.81 -13.81
CA SER A 69 -22.81 1.17 -15.07
C SER A 69 -21.74 1.97 -15.82
N ASP A 70 -21.83 3.31 -15.83
CA ASP A 70 -20.86 4.17 -16.50
C ASP A 70 -19.49 4.10 -15.80
N HIS A 71 -19.47 4.07 -14.46
CA HIS A 71 -18.24 3.92 -13.68
C HIS A 71 -17.57 2.56 -13.86
N VAL A 72 -18.34 1.47 -13.79
CA VAL A 72 -17.84 0.11 -14.07
C VAL A 72 -17.26 0.06 -15.48
N TRP A 73 -17.96 0.62 -16.46
CA TRP A 73 -17.50 0.60 -17.85
C TRP A 73 -16.23 1.42 -18.06
N SER A 74 -16.14 2.61 -17.45
CA SER A 74 -14.92 3.42 -17.48
C SER A 74 -13.72 2.71 -16.86
N TYR A 75 -13.96 1.89 -15.84
CA TYR A 75 -12.93 1.05 -15.23
C TYR A 75 -12.56 -0.15 -16.12
N ALA A 76 -13.55 -0.85 -16.69
CA ALA A 76 -13.33 -1.96 -17.61
C ALA A 76 -12.50 -1.54 -18.83
N GLN A 77 -12.69 -0.32 -19.33
CA GLN A 77 -11.89 0.26 -20.43
C GLN A 77 -10.40 0.42 -20.09
N GLN A 78 -10.01 0.32 -18.81
CA GLN A 78 -8.60 0.33 -18.44
C GLN A 78 -7.86 -0.95 -18.87
N PHE A 79 -8.58 -2.00 -19.24
CA PHE A 79 -8.05 -3.31 -19.63
C PHE A 79 -8.38 -3.63 -21.09
N PRO A 80 -7.62 -3.08 -22.06
CA PRO A 80 -7.96 -3.14 -23.48
C PRO A 80 -7.78 -4.53 -24.10
N GLU A 81 -7.02 -5.42 -23.46
CA GLU A 81 -6.76 -6.76 -24.00
C GLU A 81 -7.97 -7.67 -23.82
N GLU A 82 -8.45 -8.22 -24.94
CA GLU A 82 -9.74 -8.93 -25.01
C GLU A 82 -9.59 -10.45 -24.92
N SER A 83 -8.36 -10.97 -25.02
CA SER A 83 -8.16 -12.41 -24.96
C SER A 83 -8.58 -12.95 -23.59
N ALA A 84 -9.39 -14.01 -23.58
CA ALA A 84 -9.77 -14.73 -22.38
C ALA A 84 -8.55 -15.39 -21.71
N ASP A 85 -7.49 -15.62 -22.47
CA ASP A 85 -6.24 -16.20 -21.99
C ASP A 85 -5.31 -15.17 -21.33
N ILE A 86 -5.64 -13.88 -21.33
CA ILE A 86 -4.84 -12.85 -20.67
C ILE A 86 -5.28 -12.69 -19.21
N VAL A 87 -4.31 -12.72 -18.30
CA VAL A 87 -4.49 -12.33 -16.92
C VAL A 87 -4.54 -10.81 -16.83
N ARG A 88 -5.71 -10.26 -16.52
CA ARG A 88 -5.87 -8.83 -16.27
C ARG A 88 -5.48 -8.51 -14.83
N LEU A 89 -4.54 -7.59 -14.68
CA LEU A 89 -3.95 -7.20 -13.40
C LEU A 89 -4.35 -5.78 -13.04
N ASP A 90 -5.05 -5.60 -11.91
CA ASP A 90 -5.17 -4.29 -11.26
C ASP A 90 -4.17 -4.20 -10.09
N ALA A 91 -3.62 -3.02 -9.86
CA ALA A 91 -2.76 -2.75 -8.72
C ALA A 91 -3.13 -1.41 -8.08
N SER A 92 -4.06 -1.48 -7.13
CA SER A 92 -4.66 -0.33 -6.45
C SER A 92 -4.54 -0.51 -4.93
N PRO A 93 -3.41 -0.09 -4.33
CA PRO A 93 -3.07 -0.43 -2.94
C PRO A 93 -3.98 0.17 -1.87
N SER A 94 -4.76 1.18 -2.23
CA SER A 94 -5.73 1.80 -1.33
C SER A 94 -6.97 0.95 -1.10
N ILE A 95 -7.25 -0.06 -1.95
CA ILE A 95 -8.47 -0.89 -1.80
C ILE A 95 -8.41 -1.66 -0.48
N ALA A 96 -7.25 -2.20 -0.09
CA ALA A 96 -7.11 -2.87 1.19
C ALA A 96 -7.38 -1.94 2.39
N GLU A 97 -7.07 -0.65 2.25
CA GLU A 97 -7.27 0.35 3.31
C GLU A 97 -8.74 0.75 3.49
N CYS A 98 -9.62 0.40 2.54
CA CYS A 98 -11.06 0.64 2.63
C CYS A 98 -11.83 -0.46 3.38
N GLY A 99 -11.15 -1.47 3.92
CA GLY A 99 -11.77 -2.52 4.73
C GLY A 99 -12.93 -3.21 4.01
N GLU A 100 -14.09 -3.32 4.69
CA GLU A 100 -15.30 -3.97 4.15
C GLU A 100 -15.80 -3.31 2.85
N ALA A 101 -15.78 -1.97 2.77
CA ALA A 101 -16.23 -1.27 1.56
C ALA A 101 -15.35 -1.60 0.34
N GLY A 102 -14.03 -1.72 0.56
CA GLY A 102 -13.09 -2.15 -0.48
C GLY A 102 -13.34 -3.58 -0.93
N VAL A 103 -13.62 -4.50 0.01
CA VAL A 103 -13.99 -5.89 -0.29
C VAL A 103 -15.25 -5.95 -1.16
N GLN A 104 -16.33 -5.27 -0.74
CA GLN A 104 -17.61 -5.31 -1.46
C GLN A 104 -17.47 -4.75 -2.88
N ALA A 105 -16.79 -3.62 -3.04
CA ALA A 105 -16.56 -3.03 -4.36
C ALA A 105 -15.73 -3.93 -5.28
N ALA A 106 -14.68 -4.56 -4.74
CA ALA A 106 -13.83 -5.45 -5.51
C ALA A 106 -14.54 -6.75 -5.92
N LEU A 107 -15.35 -7.33 -5.02
CA LEU A 107 -16.12 -8.55 -5.30
C LEU A 107 -17.30 -8.29 -6.23
N GLY A 108 -17.96 -7.14 -6.14
CA GLY A 108 -19.02 -6.75 -7.06
C GLY A 108 -18.52 -6.62 -8.50
N LEU A 109 -17.25 -6.24 -8.67
CA LEU A 109 -16.61 -6.08 -9.97
C LEU A 109 -15.94 -7.38 -10.46
N SER A 110 -15.20 -8.05 -9.59
CA SER A 110 -14.34 -9.19 -9.93
C SER A 110 -14.59 -10.35 -8.97
N PRO A 111 -15.78 -10.99 -9.03
CA PRO A 111 -16.22 -11.95 -8.03
C PRO A 111 -15.34 -13.20 -7.95
N ASN A 112 -14.59 -13.51 -9.02
CA ASN A 112 -13.71 -14.68 -9.13
C ASN A 112 -12.21 -14.34 -9.06
N ALA A 113 -11.83 -13.08 -8.83
CA ALA A 113 -10.43 -12.68 -8.80
C ALA A 113 -9.67 -13.27 -7.60
N TYR A 114 -8.35 -13.40 -7.76
CA TYR A 114 -7.42 -13.52 -6.66
C TYR A 114 -6.97 -12.14 -6.19
N PHE A 115 -6.89 -11.96 -4.88
CA PHE A 115 -6.51 -10.71 -4.23
C PHE A 115 -5.15 -10.89 -3.58
N VAL A 116 -4.21 -10.00 -3.88
CA VAL A 116 -2.85 -10.09 -3.37
C VAL A 116 -2.57 -8.89 -2.47
N ALA A 117 -2.30 -9.18 -1.21
CA ALA A 117 -1.78 -8.20 -0.27
C ALA A 117 -0.26 -8.33 -0.17
N THR A 118 0.48 -7.24 -0.39
CA THR A 118 1.91 -7.19 -0.06
C THR A 118 2.08 -6.56 1.31
N LEU A 119 2.85 -7.18 2.19
CA LEU A 119 3.15 -6.68 3.53
C LEU A 119 4.63 -6.44 3.70
N ARG A 120 4.96 -5.38 4.43
CA ARG A 120 6.31 -5.03 4.84
C ARG A 120 6.35 -4.95 6.36
N ASP A 121 7.53 -5.08 6.96
CA ASP A 121 7.75 -4.64 8.34
C ASP A 121 7.01 -3.29 8.59
N PRO A 122 6.05 -3.23 9.54
CA PRO A 122 5.13 -2.11 9.70
C PRO A 122 5.87 -0.84 10.11
N ILE A 123 7.00 -0.97 10.82
CA ILE A 123 7.88 0.16 11.14
C ILE A 123 8.51 0.71 9.87
N SER A 124 9.09 -0.17 9.04
CA SER A 124 9.67 0.21 7.75
C SER A 124 8.62 0.77 6.77
N ARG A 125 7.41 0.21 6.74
CA ARG A 125 6.27 0.72 5.97
C ARG A 125 5.89 2.12 6.45
N LEU A 126 5.73 2.30 7.77
CA LEU A 126 5.37 3.58 8.38
C LEU A 126 6.38 4.66 8.00
N LEU A 127 7.69 4.38 8.14
CA LEU A 127 8.76 5.28 7.70
C LEU A 127 8.68 5.56 6.19
N SER A 128 8.38 4.55 5.38
CA SER A 128 8.21 4.72 3.94
C SER A 128 7.03 5.62 3.58
N VAL A 129 5.89 5.53 4.29
CA VAL A 129 4.77 6.46 4.09
C VAL A 129 5.17 7.88 4.50
N PHE A 130 5.81 8.03 5.65
CA PHE A 130 6.31 9.30 6.15
C PHE A 130 7.20 10.03 5.13
N MET A 131 8.18 9.33 4.57
CA MET A 131 9.09 9.91 3.57
C MET A 131 8.35 10.35 2.32
N ARG A 132 7.34 9.58 1.88
CA ARG A 132 6.52 9.94 0.73
C ARG A 132 5.79 11.26 0.97
N LEU A 133 5.18 11.41 2.14
CA LEU A 133 4.49 12.66 2.51
C LEU A 133 5.47 13.83 2.56
N GLY A 134 6.67 13.63 3.10
CA GLY A 134 7.74 14.64 3.10
C GLY A 134 8.14 15.10 1.69
N VAL A 135 8.31 14.17 0.75
CA VAL A 135 8.63 14.47 -0.66
C VAL A 135 7.48 15.21 -1.34
N ASP A 136 6.25 14.74 -1.16
CA ASP A 136 5.07 15.36 -1.79
C ASP A 136 4.90 16.82 -1.32
N MET A 137 5.13 17.09 -0.03
CA MET A 137 5.12 18.45 0.53
C MET A 137 6.27 19.32 0.02
N ALA A 138 7.50 18.79 -0.02
CA ALA A 138 8.64 19.51 -0.58
C ALA A 138 8.40 19.89 -2.06
N SER A 139 7.70 19.01 -2.80
CA SER A 139 7.34 19.25 -4.20
C SER A 139 6.19 20.24 -4.39
N THR A 140 5.35 20.48 -3.38
CA THR A 140 4.20 21.40 -3.44
C THR A 140 4.54 22.86 -3.12
N ARG A 141 5.82 23.20 -2.88
CA ARG A 141 6.35 24.57 -2.70
C ARG A 141 5.69 25.34 -1.53
N VAL A 142 6.23 25.14 -0.33
CA VAL A 142 6.77 26.29 0.41
C VAL A 142 8.27 26.17 0.28
N LEU A 143 8.85 26.92 -0.66
CA LEU A 143 10.29 27.10 -0.79
C LEU A 143 10.77 27.87 0.45
N VAL A 144 11.08 27.14 1.52
CA VAL A 144 12.04 27.62 2.52
C VAL A 144 13.39 27.23 1.96
N ASP A 145 14.13 28.23 1.47
CA ASP A 145 15.53 28.09 1.08
C ASP A 145 16.37 28.49 2.30
N PRO A 146 17.30 27.66 2.80
CA PRO A 146 17.80 26.40 2.23
C PRO A 146 16.86 25.20 2.43
N PRO A 147 16.96 24.16 1.56
CA PRO A 147 16.22 22.91 1.74
C PRO A 147 16.52 22.38 3.15
N PRO A 148 15.48 22.11 3.98
CA PRO A 148 15.72 21.82 5.38
C PRO A 148 16.31 20.41 5.51
N THR A 149 17.63 20.36 5.66
CA THR A 149 18.34 19.21 6.24
C THR A 149 18.25 19.19 7.76
N THR A 150 17.50 20.13 8.36
CA THR A 150 17.49 20.33 9.81
C THR A 150 16.42 19.48 10.48
N VAL A 151 16.84 18.92 11.61
CA VAL A 151 16.03 18.33 12.68
C VAL A 151 14.76 19.13 12.96
N GLU A 152 14.80 20.46 12.83
CA GLU A 152 13.68 21.37 13.07
C GLU A 152 12.52 21.18 12.09
N TYR A 153 12.75 20.88 10.81
CA TYR A 153 11.66 20.58 9.87
C TYR A 153 11.04 19.22 10.15
N GLN A 154 11.86 18.24 10.55
CA GLN A 154 11.34 16.97 11.06
C GLN A 154 10.47 17.28 12.28
N VAL A 155 10.98 17.89 13.34
CA VAL A 155 10.20 18.26 14.54
C VAL A 155 8.94 19.10 14.22
N ALA A 156 9.01 20.10 13.34
CA ALA A 156 7.86 20.93 12.97
C ALA A 156 6.80 20.18 12.17
N PHE A 157 7.20 19.35 11.21
CA PHE A 157 6.29 18.42 10.54
C PHE A 157 5.68 17.43 11.53
N HIS A 158 6.48 17.01 12.50
CA HIS A 158 6.07 16.04 13.50
C HIS A 158 5.01 16.64 14.44
N LEU A 159 5.21 17.86 14.91
CA LEU A 159 4.23 18.62 15.70
C LEU A 159 2.98 18.96 14.87
N TRP A 160 3.12 19.30 13.59
CA TRP A 160 1.97 19.58 12.71
C TRP A 160 1.09 18.34 12.49
N ALA A 161 1.69 17.18 12.23
CA ALA A 161 0.94 15.94 12.03
C ALA A 161 0.23 15.49 13.32
N LEU A 162 0.91 15.61 14.46
CA LEU A 162 0.33 15.33 15.78
C LEU A 162 -0.83 16.27 16.14
N ARG A 163 -0.70 17.58 15.86
CA ARG A 163 -1.79 18.55 16.06
C ARG A 163 -2.98 18.28 15.14
N SER A 164 -2.72 18.02 13.86
CA SER A 164 -3.77 17.68 12.89
C SER A 164 -4.55 16.43 13.29
N PHE A 165 -3.87 15.44 13.88
CA PHE A 165 -4.49 14.24 14.42
C PHE A 165 -5.30 14.52 15.69
N SER A 166 -4.75 15.26 16.66
CA SER A 166 -5.45 15.64 17.90
C SER A 166 -6.72 16.46 17.62
N ASP A 167 -6.64 17.42 16.70
CA ASP A 167 -7.75 18.29 16.31
C ASP A 167 -8.85 17.51 15.55
N SER A 168 -8.47 16.46 14.80
CA SER A 168 -9.42 15.62 14.06
C SER A 168 -10.32 14.74 14.94
N ARG A 169 -10.02 14.53 16.23
CA ARG A 169 -10.98 13.89 17.17
C ARG A 169 -12.25 14.72 17.37
N ARG A 170 -12.29 15.98 16.91
CA ARG A 170 -13.41 16.91 17.05
C ARG A 170 -14.20 17.14 15.73
N SER A 171 -13.88 16.45 14.64
CA SER A 171 -14.49 16.64 13.30
C SER A 171 -14.41 15.36 12.46
N PRO A 172 -15.12 15.22 11.32
CA PRO A 172 -15.19 13.95 10.57
C PRO A 172 -13.80 13.43 10.13
N PRO A 173 -13.64 12.11 9.91
CA PRO A 173 -12.33 11.47 9.74
C PRO A 173 -11.54 12.09 8.59
N LEU A 174 -10.30 12.48 8.88
CA LEU A 174 -9.33 12.92 7.87
C LEU A 174 -8.95 11.74 6.95
N PRO A 175 -8.41 12.02 5.75
CA PRO A 175 -7.79 11.00 4.91
C PRO A 175 -6.70 10.25 5.69
N THR A 176 -6.66 8.93 5.56
CA THR A 176 -5.70 8.00 6.20
C THR A 176 -4.24 8.45 6.11
N THR A 177 -3.87 9.24 5.10
CA THR A 177 -2.55 9.83 4.90
C THR A 177 -2.06 10.76 6.03
N LEU A 178 -2.95 11.49 6.72
CA LEU A 178 -2.57 12.40 7.81
C LEU A 178 -2.23 11.65 9.12
N GLU A 179 -2.85 10.50 9.36
CA GLU A 179 -2.61 9.66 10.54
C GLU A 179 -1.20 9.04 10.54
N TYR A 180 -0.67 8.70 9.36
CA TYR A 180 0.69 8.16 9.22
C TYR A 180 1.77 9.18 9.61
N GLY A 181 1.53 10.46 9.35
CA GLY A 181 2.46 11.53 9.70
C GLY A 181 2.66 11.62 11.22
N ALA A 182 1.57 11.52 11.98
CA ALA A 182 1.56 11.71 13.43
C ALA A 182 2.30 10.59 14.20
N LEU A 183 2.13 9.33 13.79
CA LEU A 183 2.75 8.19 14.50
C LEU A 183 4.26 8.08 14.26
N SER A 184 4.73 8.28 13.03
CA SER A 184 6.17 8.40 12.74
C SER A 184 6.78 9.57 13.50
N ALA A 185 6.01 10.65 13.61
CA ALA A 185 6.42 11.88 14.20
C ALA A 185 6.68 11.79 15.71
N ALA A 186 5.73 11.23 16.44
CA ALA A 186 5.83 10.97 17.87
C ALA A 186 7.14 10.24 18.26
N VAL A 187 7.52 9.23 17.48
CA VAL A 187 8.63 8.33 17.78
C VAL A 187 9.98 8.94 17.46
N ALA A 188 10.10 9.57 16.29
CA ALA A 188 11.33 10.25 15.91
C ALA A 188 11.64 11.43 16.86
N ILE A 189 10.62 12.16 17.34
CA ILE A 189 10.85 13.22 18.34
C ILE A 189 11.32 12.61 19.68
N LYS A 190 10.74 11.49 20.17
CA LYS A 190 11.18 10.90 21.44
C LYS A 190 12.64 10.41 21.43
N ASP A 191 13.09 9.80 20.32
CA ASP A 191 14.48 9.35 20.15
C ASP A 191 15.45 10.53 20.01
N HIS A 192 15.07 11.57 19.27
CA HIS A 192 15.91 12.76 19.09
C HIS A 192 15.91 13.68 20.32
N LEU A 193 14.81 13.71 21.08
CA LEU A 193 14.74 14.32 22.40
C LEU A 193 15.70 13.62 23.35
N ASN A 194 15.76 12.29 23.39
CA ASN A 194 16.74 11.60 24.25
C ASN A 194 18.21 11.80 23.82
N LEU A 195 18.48 12.13 22.56
CA LEU A 195 19.84 12.40 22.05
C LEU A 195 20.25 13.88 22.15
N SER A 196 19.31 14.83 22.27
CA SER A 196 19.58 16.28 22.28
C SER A 196 19.07 17.03 23.53
N ALA A 197 18.28 16.37 24.39
CA ALA A 197 17.77 16.96 25.63
C ALA A 197 18.82 17.16 26.72
N SER A 198 20.12 17.00 26.43
CA SER A 198 21.09 17.60 27.32
C SER A 198 21.13 19.13 27.19
N GLU A 199 20.75 19.77 26.06
CA GLU A 199 20.97 21.24 25.95
C GLU A 199 19.94 22.12 25.20
N THR A 200 18.98 21.65 24.37
CA THR A 200 18.31 22.59 23.43
C THR A 200 16.78 22.62 23.30
N LEU A 201 16.00 21.70 23.90
CA LEU A 201 14.55 21.69 23.71
C LEU A 201 13.80 22.20 24.95
N ARG A 202 12.85 23.12 24.75
CA ARG A 202 12.07 23.70 25.84
C ARG A 202 11.18 22.62 26.51
N PRO A 203 11.02 22.64 27.85
CA PRO A 203 10.22 21.64 28.57
C PRO A 203 8.78 21.49 28.07
N ASP A 204 8.14 22.57 27.62
CA ASP A 204 6.77 22.56 27.09
C ASP A 204 6.64 21.76 25.79
N VAL A 205 7.68 21.77 24.94
CA VAL A 205 7.73 20.96 23.72
C VAL A 205 7.89 19.48 24.08
N VAL A 206 8.69 19.13 25.08
CA VAL A 206 8.87 17.74 25.54
C VAL A 206 7.54 17.15 26.02
N GLU A 207 6.78 17.94 26.79
CA GLU A 207 5.48 17.53 27.32
C GLU A 207 4.44 17.36 26.22
N GLU A 208 4.34 18.32 25.28
CA GLU A 208 3.42 18.26 24.14
C GLU A 208 3.68 17.01 23.29
N VAL A 209 4.96 16.71 23.02
CA VAL A 209 5.37 15.54 22.24
C VAL A 209 5.04 14.25 22.99
N THR A 210 5.34 14.19 24.28
CA THR A 210 5.06 12.99 25.10
C THR A 210 3.56 12.72 25.17
N SER A 211 2.75 13.76 25.34
CA SER A 211 1.29 13.67 25.31
C SER A 211 0.78 13.15 23.97
N ALA A 212 1.31 13.68 22.86
CA ALA A 212 0.92 13.29 21.52
C ALA A 212 1.38 11.86 21.16
N VAL A 213 2.55 11.41 21.64
CA VAL A 213 3.00 10.01 21.55
C VAL A 213 2.02 9.10 22.26
N THR A 214 1.62 9.42 23.49
CA THR A 214 0.67 8.62 24.28
C THR A 214 -0.70 8.56 23.59
N ALA A 215 -1.23 9.69 23.13
CA ALA A 215 -2.52 9.73 22.43
C ALA A 215 -2.49 8.93 21.11
N THR A 216 -1.34 8.88 20.43
CA THR A 216 -1.18 8.07 19.21
C THR A 216 -1.01 6.59 19.56
N ALA A 217 -0.28 6.25 20.63
CA ALA A 217 -0.19 4.89 21.13
C ALA A 217 -1.56 4.32 21.54
N ASP A 218 -2.43 5.15 22.13
CA ASP A 218 -3.82 4.79 22.42
C ASP A 218 -4.62 4.53 21.13
N ALA A 219 -4.47 5.37 20.10
CA ALA A 219 -5.11 5.14 18.80
C ALA A 219 -4.58 3.88 18.08
N VAL A 220 -3.29 3.56 18.23
CA VAL A 220 -2.70 2.29 17.76
C VAL A 220 -3.31 1.11 18.51
N SER A 221 -3.44 1.24 19.84
CA SER A 221 -4.06 0.23 20.71
C SER A 221 -5.53 -0.02 20.34
N ASP A 222 -6.25 1.03 19.98
CA ASP A 222 -7.64 0.97 19.49
C ASP A 222 -7.76 0.42 18.06
N GLY A 223 -6.63 0.03 17.44
CA GLY A 223 -6.59 -0.67 16.16
C GLY A 223 -6.68 0.24 14.93
N TYR A 224 -6.63 1.55 15.11
CA TYR A 224 -6.70 2.56 14.04
C TYR A 224 -5.30 3.00 13.58
N THR A 225 -4.51 2.04 13.09
CA THR A 225 -3.34 2.39 12.29
C THR A 225 -3.32 1.60 11.00
N PRO A 226 -3.14 2.23 9.85
CA PRO A 226 -3.02 1.51 8.59
C PRO A 226 -1.76 0.63 8.47
N ALA A 227 -0.82 0.73 9.42
CA ALA A 227 0.31 -0.19 9.57
C ALA A 227 -0.05 -1.44 10.41
N CYS A 228 -1.17 -1.42 11.14
CA CYS A 228 -1.75 -2.58 11.80
C CYS A 228 -2.62 -3.36 10.81
N TYR A 229 -2.00 -4.22 10.02
CA TYR A 229 -2.69 -5.00 8.98
C TYR A 229 -3.86 -5.87 9.49
N ALA A 230 -3.83 -6.24 10.79
CA ALA A 230 -4.75 -7.19 11.40
C ALA A 230 -6.13 -6.63 11.78
N THR A 231 -6.28 -5.31 11.91
CA THR A 231 -7.50 -4.70 12.47
C THR A 231 -8.37 -4.07 11.40
N THR A 232 -7.78 -3.33 10.47
CA THR A 232 -8.53 -2.52 9.49
C THR A 232 -8.34 -3.01 8.06
N THR A 233 -7.11 -3.41 7.71
CA THR A 233 -6.75 -3.66 6.32
C THR A 233 -7.11 -5.05 5.82
N LEU A 234 -6.67 -6.13 6.49
CA LEU A 234 -6.80 -7.49 5.95
C LEU A 234 -7.90 -8.33 6.60
N ALA A 235 -8.38 -7.95 7.78
CA ALA A 235 -9.37 -8.75 8.49
C ALA A 235 -10.67 -8.94 7.71
N ALA A 236 -11.13 -7.91 7.00
CA ALA A 236 -12.32 -8.00 6.13
C ALA A 236 -12.07 -8.97 4.96
N TRP A 237 -10.93 -8.82 4.28
CA TRP A 237 -10.53 -9.69 3.16
C TRP A 237 -10.41 -11.15 3.57
N MET A 238 -9.77 -11.42 4.71
CA MET A 238 -9.60 -12.78 5.22
C MET A 238 -10.94 -13.45 5.57
N ARG A 239 -11.95 -12.69 5.98
CA ARG A 239 -13.29 -13.22 6.22
C ARG A 239 -14.06 -13.46 4.92
N ALA A 240 -13.94 -12.54 3.96
CA ALA A 240 -14.73 -12.58 2.74
C ALA A 240 -14.18 -13.56 1.68
N VAL A 241 -12.86 -13.68 1.58
CA VAL A 241 -12.18 -14.46 0.53
C VAL A 241 -10.93 -15.20 1.05
N PRO A 242 -11.04 -16.05 2.09
CA PRO A 242 -9.89 -16.72 2.69
C PRO A 242 -9.06 -17.56 1.69
N ASP A 243 -9.70 -18.17 0.70
CA ASP A 243 -9.07 -19.06 -0.29
C ASP A 243 -8.58 -18.32 -1.55
N ARG A 244 -8.84 -17.01 -1.64
CA ARG A 244 -8.43 -16.17 -2.78
C ARG A 244 -7.61 -14.97 -2.36
N LEU A 245 -7.38 -14.78 -1.07
CA LEU A 245 -6.46 -13.78 -0.54
C LEU A 245 -5.07 -14.40 -0.38
N VAL A 246 -4.13 -13.92 -1.19
CA VAL A 246 -2.71 -14.23 -1.09
C VAL A 246 -2.01 -13.11 -0.36
N VAL A 247 -1.15 -13.45 0.60
CA VAL A 247 -0.32 -12.47 1.30
C VAL A 247 1.14 -12.71 0.92
N VAL A 248 1.85 -11.65 0.53
CA VAL A 248 3.24 -11.69 0.05
C VAL A 248 4.12 -10.79 0.91
N ARG A 249 5.30 -11.25 1.35
CA ARG A 249 6.28 -10.36 2.00
C ARG A 249 6.97 -9.50 0.96
N SER A 250 7.10 -8.22 1.28
CA SER A 250 7.85 -7.28 0.45
C SER A 250 9.33 -7.66 0.36
N GLU A 251 9.85 -8.27 1.41
CA GLU A 251 11.22 -8.76 1.57
C GLU A 251 11.49 -9.92 0.59
N ASP A 252 10.50 -10.79 0.34
CA ASP A 252 10.60 -11.88 -0.64
C ASP A 252 10.71 -11.34 -2.08
N LEU A 253 10.35 -10.08 -2.33
CA LEU A 253 10.48 -9.44 -3.64
C LEU A 253 11.88 -8.84 -3.89
N GLN A 254 12.69 -8.68 -2.83
CA GLN A 254 14.03 -8.10 -2.91
C GLN A 254 15.02 -9.13 -3.45
N GLU A 255 14.99 -10.36 -2.93
CA GLU A 255 15.86 -11.43 -3.38
C GLU A 255 15.35 -12.05 -4.69
N ARG A 256 16.23 -12.23 -5.67
CA ARG A 256 15.87 -12.74 -7.01
C ARG A 256 15.15 -14.09 -6.94
N ARG A 257 15.67 -15.04 -6.15
CA ARG A 257 15.13 -16.40 -6.07
C ARG A 257 13.72 -16.39 -5.48
N SER A 258 13.56 -15.77 -4.32
CA SER A 258 12.28 -15.60 -3.63
C SER A 258 11.25 -14.87 -4.50
N ARG A 259 11.68 -13.83 -5.22
CA ARG A 259 10.83 -13.10 -6.16
C ARG A 259 10.29 -14.00 -7.28
N LEU A 260 11.14 -14.81 -7.92
CA LEU A 260 10.70 -15.72 -8.98
C LEU A 260 9.71 -16.76 -8.44
N THR A 261 9.93 -17.26 -7.22
CA THR A 261 8.98 -18.16 -6.55
C THR A 261 7.63 -17.49 -6.33
N VAL A 262 7.61 -16.25 -5.80
CA VAL A 262 6.36 -15.49 -5.60
C VAL A 262 5.63 -15.26 -6.92
N VAL A 263 6.31 -14.77 -7.95
CA VAL A 263 5.69 -14.50 -9.25
C VAL A 263 5.18 -15.79 -9.88
N SER A 264 5.96 -16.87 -9.85
CA SER A 264 5.54 -18.17 -10.37
C SER A 264 4.30 -18.71 -9.65
N TYR A 265 4.25 -18.56 -8.33
CA TYR A 265 3.09 -18.99 -7.54
C TYR A 265 1.84 -18.17 -7.90
N LEU A 266 1.94 -16.84 -7.94
CA LEU A 266 0.82 -15.98 -8.30
C LEU A 266 0.28 -16.25 -9.70
N LEU A 267 1.16 -16.52 -10.67
CA LEU A 267 0.76 -16.94 -12.02
C LEU A 267 0.03 -18.29 -12.02
N SER A 268 0.49 -19.25 -11.20
CA SER A 268 -0.13 -20.57 -11.13
C SER A 268 -1.58 -20.53 -10.62
N LEU A 269 -1.91 -19.58 -9.74
CA LEU A 269 -3.28 -19.38 -9.25
C LEU A 269 -4.26 -19.00 -10.36
N VAL A 270 -3.77 -18.30 -11.37
CA VAL A 270 -4.55 -17.87 -12.55
C VAL A 270 -4.28 -18.75 -13.77
N GLY A 271 -3.80 -19.98 -13.54
CA GLY A 271 -3.60 -20.98 -14.59
C GLY A 271 -2.42 -20.72 -15.53
N LYS A 272 -1.51 -19.80 -15.17
CA LYS A 272 -0.34 -19.44 -15.96
C LYS A 272 0.94 -20.08 -15.41
N ARG A 273 1.93 -20.26 -16.28
CA ARG A 273 3.22 -20.87 -15.91
C ARG A 273 4.36 -19.91 -16.23
N LEU A 274 5.23 -19.71 -15.25
CA LEU A 274 6.47 -18.98 -15.44
C LEU A 274 7.44 -19.85 -16.26
N THR A 275 7.79 -19.43 -17.48
CA THR A 275 8.94 -19.98 -18.20
C THR A 275 10.20 -19.28 -17.72
N LEU A 276 10.89 -19.92 -16.77
CA LEU A 276 12.04 -19.35 -16.05
C LEU A 276 13.10 -18.74 -16.98
N ASP A 277 13.39 -19.40 -18.10
CA ASP A 277 14.46 -18.98 -19.01
C ASP A 277 14.14 -17.65 -19.72
N ALA A 278 12.92 -17.48 -20.22
CA ALA A 278 12.53 -16.27 -20.95
C ALA A 278 12.37 -15.05 -20.02
N GLN A 279 11.92 -15.26 -18.78
CA GLN A 279 11.68 -14.17 -17.84
C GLN A 279 12.85 -13.83 -16.94
N ALA A 280 13.77 -14.75 -16.65
CA ALA A 280 15.01 -14.42 -15.97
C ALA A 280 15.77 -13.31 -16.73
N ASP A 281 15.81 -13.43 -18.06
CA ASP A 281 16.45 -12.47 -18.95
C ASP A 281 15.61 -11.22 -19.16
N ALA A 282 14.29 -11.35 -19.32
CA ALA A 282 13.39 -10.20 -19.45
C ALA A 282 13.36 -9.34 -18.16
N LEU A 283 13.34 -9.95 -16.97
CA LEU A 283 13.36 -9.24 -15.69
C LEU A 283 14.71 -8.56 -15.44
N ALA A 284 15.82 -9.26 -15.75
CA ALA A 284 17.15 -8.66 -15.66
C ALA A 284 17.31 -7.48 -16.64
N SER A 285 16.79 -7.63 -17.86
CA SER A 285 16.86 -6.61 -18.91
C SER A 285 15.90 -5.44 -18.68
N SER A 286 14.71 -5.67 -18.15
CA SER A 286 13.69 -4.63 -17.91
C SER A 286 14.17 -3.60 -16.89
N PHE A 287 14.91 -4.05 -15.86
CA PHE A 287 15.56 -3.16 -14.88
C PHE A 287 16.80 -2.48 -15.45
N ALA A 288 17.59 -3.19 -16.26
CA ALA A 288 18.78 -2.62 -16.87
C ALA A 288 18.47 -1.59 -17.98
N GLN A 289 17.35 -1.75 -18.69
CA GLN A 289 17.04 -0.98 -19.91
C GLN A 289 15.90 0.02 -19.76
N GLY A 290 15.13 0.00 -18.65
CA GLY A 290 13.96 0.88 -18.50
C GLY A 290 12.91 0.71 -19.61
N ASN A 291 12.87 -0.48 -20.22
CA ASN A 291 12.15 -0.82 -21.46
C ASN A 291 10.81 -1.54 -21.22
N VAL A 292 10.06 -1.12 -20.20
CA VAL A 292 8.59 -1.22 -20.33
C VAL A 292 8.21 -0.28 -21.49
N ARG A 293 7.22 -0.63 -22.33
CA ARG A 293 6.70 0.27 -23.39
C ARG A 293 6.58 1.69 -22.83
N ARG A 294 7.44 2.61 -23.30
CA ARG A 294 7.72 3.96 -22.75
C ARG A 294 6.78 4.32 -21.60
N PRO A 295 7.08 3.90 -20.36
CA PRO A 295 6.23 4.29 -19.26
C PRO A 295 6.36 5.81 -19.18
N SER A 296 5.24 6.49 -18.92
CA SER A 296 5.22 7.96 -18.88
C SER A 296 6.38 8.49 -18.03
N ALA A 297 6.88 9.70 -18.30
CA ALA A 297 7.99 10.29 -17.54
C ALA A 297 7.81 10.21 -16.00
N ARG A 298 6.56 10.10 -15.54
CA ARG A 298 6.14 9.88 -14.16
C ARG A 298 6.62 8.55 -13.56
N VAL A 299 6.62 7.46 -14.32
CA VAL A 299 7.02 6.11 -13.85
C VAL A 299 8.54 5.96 -13.75
N ARG A 300 9.31 6.59 -14.66
CA ARG A 300 10.79 6.62 -14.56
C ARG A 300 11.28 7.36 -13.32
N ARG A 301 10.56 8.40 -12.90
CA ARG A 301 10.84 9.10 -11.63
C ARG A 301 10.54 8.18 -10.44
N ALA A 302 9.42 7.47 -10.48
CA ALA A 302 9.05 6.51 -9.43
C ALA A 302 10.06 5.35 -9.26
N SER A 303 10.73 4.88 -10.32
CA SER A 303 11.77 3.84 -10.20
C SER A 303 13.06 4.34 -9.54
N LEU A 304 13.44 5.60 -9.78
CA LEU A 304 14.59 6.23 -9.12
C LEU A 304 14.30 6.53 -7.64
N ASP A 305 13.08 7.00 -7.34
CA ASP A 305 12.62 7.22 -5.96
C ASP A 305 12.51 5.89 -5.18
N GLN A 306 12.14 4.78 -5.83
CA GLN A 306 12.08 3.47 -5.19
C GLN A 306 13.47 2.93 -4.80
N ALA A 307 14.50 3.16 -5.60
CA ALA A 307 15.85 2.66 -5.31
C ALA A 307 16.48 3.33 -4.08
N SER A 308 16.22 4.62 -3.86
CA SER A 308 16.65 5.34 -2.66
C SER A 308 15.77 5.02 -1.43
N GLU A 309 14.48 4.77 -1.61
CA GLU A 309 13.57 4.38 -0.52
C GLU A 309 13.75 2.94 -0.02
N GLN A 310 14.30 2.04 -0.86
CA GLN A 310 14.53 0.63 -0.51
C GLN A 310 15.66 0.42 0.52
N GLN A 311 16.50 1.43 0.78
CA GLN A 311 17.61 1.34 1.75
C GLN A 311 17.29 1.92 3.14
N LEU A 312 16.07 2.40 3.37
CA LEU A 312 15.71 2.95 4.67
C LEU A 312 15.49 1.82 5.68
N VAL A 313 16.54 1.52 6.43
CA VAL A 313 16.50 0.65 7.60
C VAL A 313 16.20 1.53 8.82
N PRO A 314 15.12 1.29 9.57
CA PRO A 314 14.85 2.01 10.81
C PRO A 314 16.05 1.92 11.76
N LEU A 315 16.41 3.02 12.42
CA LEU A 315 17.45 3.00 13.44
C LEU A 315 17.09 2.01 14.56
N PRO A 316 18.08 1.34 15.19
CA PRO A 316 17.82 0.40 16.27
C PRO A 316 17.01 0.99 17.43
N SER A 317 17.22 2.27 17.77
CA SER A 317 16.44 2.98 18.80
C SER A 317 14.96 3.07 18.41
N THR A 318 14.69 3.50 17.17
CA THR A 318 13.35 3.70 16.63
C THR A 318 12.60 2.38 16.59
N ARG A 319 13.28 1.31 16.19
CA ARG A 319 12.71 -0.04 16.23
C ARG A 319 12.39 -0.47 17.67
N ARG A 320 13.31 -0.31 18.63
CA ARG A 320 13.06 -0.64 20.04
C ARG A 320 11.85 0.10 20.62
N LEU A 321 11.64 1.36 20.22
CA LEU A 321 10.53 2.18 20.67
C LEU A 321 9.19 1.77 20.03
N LEU A 322 9.18 1.50 18.72
CA LEU A 322 7.95 1.20 17.97
C LEU A 322 7.51 -0.26 18.04
N GLN A 323 8.45 -1.18 18.19
CA GLN A 323 8.16 -2.61 18.11
C GLN A 323 7.10 -3.07 19.14
N PRO A 324 7.14 -2.64 20.42
CA PRO A 324 6.09 -2.98 21.38
C PRO A 324 4.68 -2.52 20.96
N LEU A 325 4.56 -1.41 20.21
CA LEU A 325 3.28 -0.89 19.73
C LEU A 325 2.70 -1.75 18.60
N PHE A 326 3.54 -2.29 17.73
CA PHE A 326 3.10 -3.13 16.61
C PHE A 326 3.03 -4.63 16.96
N GLN A 327 3.66 -5.08 18.05
CA GLN A 327 3.69 -6.48 18.44
C GLN A 327 2.29 -7.12 18.61
N PRO A 328 1.29 -6.45 19.22
CA PRO A 328 -0.06 -7.02 19.33
C PRO A 328 -0.72 -7.20 17.95
N CYS A 329 -0.56 -6.23 17.05
CA CYS A 329 -1.05 -6.27 15.69
C CYS A 329 -0.39 -7.40 14.88
N ALA A 330 0.93 -7.53 14.96
CA ALA A 330 1.70 -8.61 14.33
C ALA A 330 1.24 -9.98 14.84
N THR A 331 1.09 -10.13 16.16
CA THR A 331 0.61 -11.37 16.79
C THR A 331 -0.81 -11.73 16.34
N ARG A 332 -1.68 -10.73 16.19
CA ARG A 332 -3.05 -10.93 15.69
C ARG A 332 -3.03 -11.32 14.20
N LEU A 333 -2.22 -10.66 13.38
CA LEU A 333 -2.06 -10.98 11.96
C LEU A 333 -1.55 -12.42 11.79
N ALA A 334 -0.51 -12.81 12.53
CA ALA A 334 0.04 -14.16 12.46
C ALA A 334 -1.01 -15.23 12.82
N ARG A 335 -1.87 -14.97 13.83
CA ARG A 335 -2.99 -15.85 14.17
C ARG A 335 -4.03 -15.94 13.05
N LEU A 336 -4.31 -14.84 12.36
CA LEU A 336 -5.22 -14.85 11.22
C LEU A 336 -4.62 -15.62 10.03
N LEU A 337 -3.35 -15.39 9.72
CA LEU A 337 -2.65 -16.06 8.61
C LEU A 337 -2.52 -17.56 8.83
N LYS A 338 -2.25 -18.02 10.06
CA LYS A 338 -2.20 -19.46 10.40
C LYS A 338 -3.51 -20.22 10.15
N ARG A 339 -4.63 -19.51 10.01
CA ARG A 339 -5.93 -20.10 9.67
C ARG A 339 -6.15 -20.21 8.16
N SER A 340 -5.30 -19.57 7.34
CA SER A 340 -5.39 -19.66 5.89
C SER A 340 -4.71 -20.95 5.41
N PRO A 341 -5.40 -21.76 4.58
CA PRO A 341 -4.90 -23.05 4.11
C PRO A 341 -3.61 -22.96 3.27
N ASP A 342 -3.32 -21.78 2.69
CA ASP A 342 -2.14 -21.52 1.86
C ASP A 342 -1.00 -20.79 2.59
N SER A 343 -0.98 -20.83 3.92
CA SER A 343 0.02 -20.14 4.76
C SER A 343 1.47 -20.65 4.64
N ASN A 344 1.77 -21.56 3.70
CA ASN A 344 3.07 -22.18 3.48
C ASN A 344 4.23 -21.21 3.15
N LEU A 345 3.94 -19.93 2.90
CA LEU A 345 4.96 -18.89 2.71
C LEU A 345 5.34 -18.12 4.00
N TRP A 346 4.75 -18.43 5.17
CA TRP A 346 4.78 -17.49 6.32
C TRP A 346 5.08 -18.03 7.74
N PRO A 347 6.24 -18.64 8.04
CA PRO A 347 6.59 -18.89 9.45
C PRO A 347 7.30 -17.72 10.17
N GLU A 348 8.03 -16.83 9.48
CA GLU A 348 9.07 -16.01 10.12
C GLU A 348 8.95 -14.48 9.94
N LEU A 349 7.79 -13.89 10.26
CA LEU A 349 7.67 -12.43 10.21
C LEU A 349 8.17 -11.71 11.47
N TYR A 350 8.13 -12.40 12.61
CA TYR A 350 8.50 -11.88 13.92
C TYR A 350 8.95 -13.05 14.78
N PRO A 351 10.26 -13.27 14.93
CA PRO A 351 10.77 -14.10 16.02
C PRO A 351 10.39 -13.52 17.39
#